data_AF-A0A537UY28-F1
#
_entry.id   AF-A0A537UY28-F1
#
_cell.length_a   1.000
_cell.length_b   1.000
_cell.length_c   1.000
_cell.angle_alpha   90.00
_cell.angle_beta   90.00
_cell.angle_gamma   90.00
#
_symmetry.space_group_name_H-M   'P 1'
#
loop_
_entity.id
_entity.type
_entity.pdbx_description
1 polymer ?
#
loop_
_entity_poly.entity_id
_entity_poly.type
_entity_poly.pdbx_seq_one_letter_code
_entity_poly.pdbx_strand_id
1 'polypeptide(L)'
;MEKPCRSAARARRHWTGGNERRRATRRSRPDKIMRLHAQTAAFENGRVLLPSRAPWLADYVTELTSFPGSRYDDQVDPTTQALDHLRLRRP
;
A
#
# COMPACT_ATOMS: atom_id res chain seq x y z
N MET A 1 12.11 22.59 57.89
CA MET A 1 13.05 22.95 56.83
C MET A 1 12.62 22.19 55.58
N GLU A 2 12.04 22.93 54.64
CA GLU A 2 11.75 22.64 53.23
C GLU A 2 11.02 21.34 52.83
N LYS A 3 9.89 21.56 52.15
CA LYS A 3 8.93 20.62 51.58
C LYS A 3 9.33 20.21 50.13
N PRO A 4 8.62 19.25 49.50
CA PRO A 4 9.13 18.31 48.47
C PRO A 4 8.90 18.76 47.02
N CYS A 5 9.58 18.11 46.07
CA CYS A 5 9.26 18.15 44.64
C CYS A 5 8.21 17.08 44.30
N ARG A 6 7.22 17.46 43.51
CA ARG A 6 5.84 16.92 43.46
C ARG A 6 5.65 15.63 42.64
N SER A 7 4.62 14.89 43.04
CA SER A 7 3.93 13.78 42.39
C SER A 7 3.38 14.04 40.98
N ALA A 8 3.21 12.97 40.19
CA ALA A 8 2.02 12.67 39.37
C ALA A 8 2.11 11.20 38.86
N ALA A 9 1.43 10.20 39.43
CA ALA A 9 0.00 9.88 39.32
C ALA A 9 -0.51 9.61 37.88
N ARG A 10 -0.98 8.37 37.68
CA ARG A 10 -1.80 7.80 36.59
C ARG A 10 -2.38 8.80 35.57
N ALA A 11 -2.04 8.60 34.30
CA ALA A 11 -2.88 9.02 33.18
C ALA A 11 -3.42 7.77 32.47
N ARG A 12 -4.62 7.34 32.87
CA ARG A 12 -5.54 6.62 31.99
C ARG A 12 -5.70 7.51 30.77
N ARG A 13 -5.24 7.09 29.60
CA ARG A 13 -5.52 7.81 28.36
C ARG A 13 -7.00 7.65 28.06
N HIS A 14 -7.75 8.64 28.54
CA HIS A 14 -9.13 8.91 28.20
C HIS A 14 -9.16 9.19 26.70
N TRP A 15 -9.70 8.26 25.91
CA TRP A 15 -9.96 8.48 24.49
C TRP A 15 -11.15 9.43 24.39
N THR A 16 -10.90 10.73 24.52
CA THR A 16 -11.90 11.75 24.21
C THR A 16 -12.06 11.81 22.70
N GLY A 17 -13.26 11.48 22.23
CA GLY A 17 -13.61 11.52 20.81
C GLY A 17 -13.30 12.87 20.18
N GLY A 18 -12.28 12.89 19.33
CA GLY A 18 -12.11 13.86 18.26
C GLY A 18 -12.68 13.24 16.99
N ASN A 19 -13.82 13.77 16.54
CA ASN A 19 -14.49 13.39 15.30
C ASN A 19 -13.69 13.89 14.09
N GLU A 20 -12.53 13.29 13.85
CA GLU A 20 -11.76 13.54 12.65
C GLU A 20 -12.22 12.53 11.60
N ARG A 21 -13.18 12.97 10.79
CA ARG A 21 -13.66 12.23 9.63
C ARG A 21 -12.48 12.02 8.68
N ARG A 22 -11.74 10.93 8.86
CA ARG A 22 -10.92 10.33 7.81
C ARG A 22 -11.90 9.90 6.73
N ARG A 23 -12.23 10.81 5.81
CA ARG A 23 -12.87 10.47 4.55
C ARG A 23 -11.84 9.63 3.81
N ALA A 24 -11.88 8.31 4.03
CA ALA A 24 -11.16 7.37 3.20
C ALA A 24 -11.74 7.52 1.79
N THR A 25 -11.05 8.29 0.95
CA THR A 25 -11.35 8.37 -0.48
C THR A 25 -11.30 6.95 -1.02
N ARG A 26 -12.46 6.39 -1.38
CA ARG A 26 -12.53 5.07 -2.01
C ARG A 26 -11.73 5.15 -3.31
N ARG A 27 -10.56 4.51 -3.38
CA ARG A 27 -9.75 4.47 -4.61
C ARG A 27 -10.63 3.95 -5.74
N SER A 28 -10.74 4.73 -6.81
CA SER A 28 -11.57 4.37 -7.96
C SER A 28 -10.82 3.42 -8.90
N ARG A 29 -11.54 2.71 -9.77
CA ARG A 29 -10.94 1.86 -10.82
C ARG A 29 -10.03 2.66 -11.78
N PRO A 30 -10.39 3.87 -12.25
CA PRO A 30 -9.48 4.73 -12.99
C PRO A 30 -8.14 4.98 -12.28
N ASP A 31 -8.18 5.21 -10.97
CA ASP A 31 -6.95 5.41 -10.19
C ASP A 31 -6.08 4.14 -10.17
N LYS A 32 -6.69 2.94 -10.19
CA LYS A 32 -5.96 1.67 -10.26
C LYS A 32 -5.25 1.51 -11.63
N ILE A 33 -5.95 1.83 -12.72
CA ILE A 33 -5.42 1.80 -14.08
C ILE A 33 -4.20 2.72 -14.20
N MET A 34 -4.33 3.97 -13.75
CA MET A 34 -3.21 4.91 -13.77
C MET A 34 -2.02 4.43 -12.93
N ARG A 35 -2.28 3.83 -11.76
CA ARG A 35 -1.20 3.26 -10.92
C ARG A 35 -0.47 2.10 -11.59
N LEU A 36 -1.18 1.20 -12.27
CA LEU A 36 -0.54 0.09 -12.98
C LEU A 36 0.25 0.57 -14.19
N HIS A 37 -0.29 1.50 -14.98
CA HIS A 37 0.44 2.12 -16.10
C HIS A 37 1.71 2.83 -15.64
N ALA A 38 1.68 3.53 -14.50
CA ALA A 38 2.88 4.14 -13.94
C ALA A 38 3.99 3.11 -13.70
N GLN A 39 3.65 1.83 -13.47
CA GLN A 39 4.62 0.76 -13.23
C GLN A 39 5.20 0.12 -14.50
N THR A 40 4.65 0.36 -15.69
CA THR A 40 5.09 -0.25 -16.96
C THR A 40 6.61 -0.16 -17.17
N ALA A 41 7.22 1.01 -16.96
CA ALA A 41 8.66 1.18 -17.10
C ALA A 41 9.50 0.31 -16.14
N ALA A 42 8.97 -0.14 -15.00
CA ALA A 42 9.70 -1.07 -14.13
C ALA A 42 9.74 -2.48 -14.74
N PHE A 43 8.64 -2.91 -15.36
CA PHE A 43 8.57 -4.19 -16.07
C PHE A 43 9.43 -4.19 -17.33
N GLU A 44 9.29 -3.17 -18.19
CA GLU A 44 10.02 -3.07 -19.46
C GLU A 44 11.55 -3.01 -19.27
N ASN A 45 12.01 -2.37 -18.20
CA ASN A 45 13.43 -2.29 -17.87
C ASN A 45 13.95 -3.52 -17.10
N GLY A 46 13.18 -4.60 -16.99
CA GLY A 46 13.60 -5.83 -16.31
C GLY A 46 13.84 -5.68 -14.81
N ARG A 47 13.20 -4.69 -14.16
CA ARG A 47 13.34 -4.44 -12.72
C ARG A 47 12.38 -5.27 -11.86
N VAL A 48 11.46 -6.00 -12.50
CA VAL A 48 10.56 -6.95 -11.86
C VAL A 48 10.96 -8.35 -12.27
N LEU A 49 11.41 -9.14 -11.30
CA LEU A 49 11.81 -10.53 -11.50
C LEU A 49 10.75 -11.44 -10.91
N LEU A 50 10.21 -12.34 -11.73
CA LEU A 50 9.30 -13.40 -11.30
C LEU A 50 10.07 -14.73 -11.24
N PRO A 51 9.71 -15.64 -10.32
CA PRO A 51 10.31 -16.96 -10.29
C PRO A 51 10.00 -17.71 -11.59
N SER A 52 10.94 -18.55 -12.06
CA SER A 52 10.74 -19.33 -13.29
C SER A 52 9.59 -20.33 -13.20
N ARG A 53 9.26 -20.80 -11.99
CA ARG A 53 8.14 -21.70 -11.71
C ARG A 53 7.55 -21.38 -10.35
N ALA A 54 6.25 -21.11 -10.31
CA ALA A 54 5.47 -21.05 -9.08
C ALA A 54 4.00 -21.40 -9.38
N PRO A 55 3.27 -22.04 -8.44
CA PRO A 55 1.86 -22.38 -8.65
C PRO A 55 0.96 -21.18 -8.95
N TRP A 56 1.31 -19.99 -8.45
CA TRP A 56 0.56 -18.74 -8.60
C TRP A 56 0.98 -17.91 -9.82
N LEU A 57 2.05 -18.29 -10.53
CA LEU A 57 2.66 -17.45 -11.57
C LEU A 57 1.73 -17.17 -12.75
N ALA A 58 1.03 -18.20 -13.22
CA ALA A 58 0.12 -18.09 -14.36
C ALA A 58 -1.04 -17.13 -14.04
N ASP A 59 -1.61 -17.26 -12.83
CA ASP A 59 -2.70 -16.41 -12.37
C ASP A 59 -2.24 -14.95 -12.21
N TYR A 60 -1.06 -14.74 -11.62
CA TYR A 60 -0.44 -13.41 -11.48
C TYR A 60 -0.26 -12.72 -12.84
N VAL A 61 0.38 -13.41 -13.80
CA VAL A 61 0.62 -12.85 -15.14
C VAL A 61 -0.71 -12.56 -15.84
N THR A 62 -1.66 -13.50 -15.77
CA THR A 62 -2.99 -13.34 -16.41
C THR A 62 -3.71 -12.13 -15.84
N GLU A 63 -3.72 -11.96 -14.52
CA GLU A 63 -4.39 -10.83 -13.89
C GLU A 63 -3.75 -9.50 -14.28
N LEU A 64 -2.42 -9.37 -14.19
CA LEU A 64 -1.72 -8.11 -14.52
C LEU A 64 -1.87 -7.72 -15.99
N THR A 65 -1.88 -8.69 -16.91
CA THR A 65 -1.95 -8.43 -18.36
C THR A 65 -3.37 -8.27 -18.88
N SER A 66 -4.36 -8.82 -18.16
CA SER A 66 -5.78 -8.70 -18.52
C SER A 66 -6.48 -7.54 -17.83
N PHE A 67 -5.86 -6.93 -16.82
CA PHE A 67 -6.40 -5.75 -16.14
C PHE A 67 -6.52 -4.56 -17.12
N PRO A 68 -7.64 -3.80 -17.12
CA PRO A 68 -8.78 -3.82 -16.19
C PRO A 68 -9.94 -4.75 -16.56
N GLY A 69 -9.79 -5.57 -17.60
CA GLY A 69 -10.82 -6.48 -18.11
C GLY A 69 -10.99 -7.78 -17.33
N SER A 70 -10.08 -8.10 -16.39
CA SER A 70 -10.20 -9.26 -15.51
C SER A 70 -11.28 -9.08 -14.44
N ARG A 71 -11.84 -10.21 -13.98
CA ARG A 71 -12.76 -10.27 -12.83
C ARG A 71 -12.07 -9.86 -11.52
N TYR A 72 -10.78 -10.14 -11.41
CA TYR A 72 -9.98 -9.97 -10.21
C TYR A 72 -8.92 -8.88 -10.40
N ASP A 73 -8.63 -8.15 -9.32
CA ASP A 73 -7.61 -7.08 -9.27
C ASP A 73 -6.84 -7.07 -7.93
N ASP A 74 -6.86 -8.21 -7.23
CA ASP A 74 -6.27 -8.43 -5.92
C ASP A 74 -4.74 -8.52 -5.93
N GLN A 75 -4.13 -8.89 -7.05
CA GLN A 75 -2.67 -8.90 -7.25
C GLN A 75 -2.16 -7.58 -7.84
N VAL A 76 -3.01 -6.84 -8.57
CA VAL A 76 -2.66 -5.52 -9.14
C VAL A 76 -2.38 -4.48 -8.05
N ASP A 77 -3.25 -4.39 -7.04
CA ASP A 77 -3.11 -3.40 -5.97
C ASP A 77 -1.80 -3.56 -5.15
N PRO A 78 -1.46 -4.74 -4.59
CA PRO A 78 -0.21 -4.91 -3.85
C PRO A 78 1.02 -4.75 -4.75
N THR A 79 0.97 -5.21 -6.01
CA THR A 79 2.09 -5.02 -6.95
C THR A 79 2.38 -3.55 -7.17
N THR A 80 1.36 -2.76 -7.50
CA THR A 80 1.54 -1.33 -7.78
C THR A 80 2.05 -0.57 -6.57
N GLN A 81 1.56 -0.90 -5.37
CA GLN A 81 2.03 -0.30 -4.12
C GLN A 81 3.47 -0.68 -3.80
N ALA A 82 3.85 -1.94 -3.99
CA ALA A 82 5.21 -2.40 -3.74
C ALA A 82 6.21 -1.72 -4.68
N LEU A 83 5.90 -1.65 -5.98
CA LEU A 83 6.78 -1.01 -6.96
C LEU A 83 6.89 0.50 -6.75
N ASP A 84 5.80 1.17 -6.39
CA ASP A 84 5.82 2.58 -6.03
C ASP A 84 6.68 2.84 -4.78
N HIS A 85 6.53 2.01 -3.74
CA HIS A 85 7.34 2.07 -2.54
C HIS A 85 8.84 1.89 -2.81
N LEU A 86 9.20 0.93 -3.67
CA LEU A 86 10.58 0.66 -4.06
C LEU A 86 11.18 1.80 -4.92
N ARG A 87 10.36 2.46 -5.74
CA ARG A 87 10.79 3.64 -6.52
C ARG A 87 11.13 4.82 -5.62
N LEU A 88 10.31 5.08 -4.60
CA LEU A 88 10.48 6.19 -3.67
C LEU A 88 11.64 5.99 -2.68
N ARG A 89 12.18 4.76 -2.57
CA ARG A 89 13.24 4.40 -1.62
C ARG A 89 14.60 4.12 -2.27
N ARG A 90 14.81 4.63 -3.47
CA ARG A 90 16.16 4.64 -4.06
C ARG A 90 17.03 5.64 -3.29
N PRO A 91 18.24 5.26 -2.84
CA PRO A 91 19.18 6.20 -2.22
C PRO A 91 19.62 7.28 -3.21
#